data_AF-A0A2G5TQI8-F1
#
_entry.id   AF-A0A2G5TQI8-F1
#
_cell.length_a   1.000
_cell.length_b   1.000
_cell.length_c   1.000
_cell.angle_alpha   90.00
_cell.angle_beta   90.00
_cell.angle_gamma   90.00
#
_symmetry.space_group_name_H-M   'P 1'
#
loop_
_entity.id
_entity.type
_entity.pdbx_description
1 polymer ?
#
loop_
_entity_poly.entity_id
_entity_poly.type
_entity_poly.pdbx_seq_one_letter_code
_entity_poly.pdbx_strand_id
1 'polypeptide(L)'
;MPGQFERLFGHENINFPEYEFWYYRFLSGNFDLEYDRSSISQPLTLLDLPMDSLMEVIGHMDVKNRMNARKVSKSLRDVIDSRKVDYSRICIDIDEKSIRLELDDVVYNYSDEHFQKIALKNLENVLKSVKNVEDLHVVFYESTPKIMFELFSKIMENTKFDVGRIHVLVDRHEDAL
;
A
#
# COMPACT_ATOMS: atom_id res chain seq x y z
N MET A 1 21.00 27.45 -15.98
CA MET A 1 19.97 26.84 -15.12
C MET A 1 20.34 26.89 -13.63
N PRO A 2 21.54 26.50 -13.15
CA PRO A 2 21.84 26.45 -11.69
C PRO A 2 21.72 27.80 -10.97
N GLY A 3 22.27 28.89 -11.54
CA GLY A 3 22.34 30.19 -10.87
C GLY A 3 21.02 30.99 -10.77
N GLN A 4 19.93 30.53 -11.41
CA GLN A 4 18.61 31.19 -11.28
C GLN A 4 17.81 30.63 -10.10
N PHE A 5 17.98 29.34 -9.77
CA PHE A 5 17.31 28.70 -8.63
C PHE A 5 17.88 29.16 -7.28
N GLU A 6 19.20 29.30 -7.16
CA GLU A 6 19.86 29.86 -5.96
C GLU A 6 19.40 31.29 -5.64
N ARG A 7 19.15 32.10 -6.67
CA ARG A 7 18.65 33.47 -6.51
C ARG A 7 17.21 33.55 -6.02
N LEU A 8 16.37 32.58 -6.39
CA LEU A 8 14.93 32.62 -6.12
C LEU A 8 14.58 32.03 -4.74
N PHE A 9 15.27 30.98 -4.32
CA PHE A 9 14.95 30.26 -3.07
C PHE A 9 16.00 30.41 -1.96
N GLY A 10 17.16 30.98 -2.25
CA GLY A 10 18.22 31.16 -1.25
C GLY A 10 18.55 29.86 -0.50
N HIS A 11 18.61 29.94 0.84
CA HIS A 11 18.75 28.77 1.73
C HIS A 11 17.40 28.19 2.21
N GLU A 12 16.27 28.68 1.71
CA GLU A 12 14.96 28.16 2.10
C GLU A 12 14.59 26.91 1.30
N ASN A 13 13.99 25.94 2.00
CA ASN A 13 13.52 24.70 1.39
C ASN A 13 12.23 24.97 0.60
N ILE A 14 12.37 25.12 -0.72
CA ILE A 14 11.25 25.10 -1.65
C ILE A 14 10.44 23.79 -1.50
N ASN A 15 9.11 23.90 -1.40
CA ASN A 15 8.27 22.70 -1.36
C ASN A 15 8.01 22.16 -2.78
N PHE A 16 7.59 20.91 -2.90
CA PHE A 16 7.40 20.27 -4.21
C PHE A 16 6.39 21.00 -5.13
N PRO A 17 5.20 21.44 -4.66
CA PRO A 17 4.29 22.26 -5.47
C PRO A 17 4.91 23.57 -5.96
N GLU A 18 5.79 24.17 -5.14
CA GLU A 18 6.47 25.39 -5.50
C GLU A 18 7.50 25.15 -6.59
N TYR A 19 8.32 24.10 -6.43
CA TYR A 19 9.26 23.61 -7.43
C TYR A 19 8.59 23.29 -8.77
N GLU A 20 7.51 22.51 -8.74
CA GLU A 20 6.82 22.04 -9.94
C GLU A 20 6.30 23.20 -10.80
N PHE A 21 5.71 24.20 -10.16
CA PHE A 21 5.27 25.41 -10.84
C PHE A 21 6.41 26.15 -11.54
N TRP A 22 7.51 26.41 -10.83
CA TRP A 22 8.64 27.12 -11.39
C TRP A 22 9.31 26.32 -12.50
N TYR A 23 9.39 25.00 -12.35
CA TYR A 23 9.86 24.08 -13.37
C TYR A 23 9.05 24.19 -14.66
N TYR A 24 7.72 24.02 -14.61
CA TYR A 24 6.87 24.11 -15.80
C TYR A 24 6.85 25.51 -16.41
N ARG A 25 6.92 26.56 -15.59
CA ARG A 25 6.99 27.94 -16.06
C ARG A 25 8.27 28.20 -16.86
N PHE A 26 9.42 27.83 -16.31
CA PHE A 26 10.70 27.97 -16.98
C PHE A 26 10.77 27.09 -18.24
N LEU A 27 10.19 25.89 -18.18
CA LEU A 27 10.06 25.00 -19.34
C LEU A 27 9.25 25.65 -20.49
N SER A 28 8.21 26.43 -20.16
CA SER A 28 7.42 27.19 -21.13
C SER A 28 8.11 28.47 -21.66
N GLY A 29 9.34 28.76 -21.23
CA GLY A 29 10.11 29.93 -21.65
C GLY A 29 9.76 31.22 -20.90
N ASN A 30 8.92 31.16 -19.87
CA ASN A 30 8.59 32.31 -19.03
C ASN A 30 9.50 32.31 -17.78
N PHE A 31 10.48 33.23 -17.77
CA PHE A 31 11.50 33.34 -16.72
C PHE A 31 11.26 34.51 -15.76
N ASP A 32 10.05 35.08 -15.73
CA ASP A 32 9.71 36.16 -14.80
C ASP A 32 9.67 35.65 -13.36
N LEU A 33 10.64 36.09 -12.57
CA LEU A 33 10.85 35.70 -11.18
C LEU A 33 9.99 36.52 -10.20
N GLU A 34 9.49 37.69 -10.60
CA GLU A 34 8.67 38.57 -9.74
C GLU A 34 7.17 38.30 -9.86
N TYR A 35 6.82 37.24 -10.57
CA TYR A 35 5.42 36.92 -10.78
C TYR A 35 4.68 36.68 -9.47
N ASP A 36 3.63 37.46 -9.27
CA ASP A 36 2.76 37.37 -8.11
C ASP A 36 1.92 36.08 -8.12
N ARG A 37 2.39 35.10 -7.36
CA ARG A 37 1.73 33.82 -7.17
C ARG A 37 0.60 33.86 -6.14
N SER A 38 0.44 34.96 -5.39
CA SER A 38 -0.61 35.06 -4.36
C SER A 38 -2.02 34.93 -4.95
N SER A 39 -2.16 35.25 -6.24
CA SER A 39 -3.41 35.12 -7.00
C SER A 39 -3.69 33.71 -7.52
N ILE A 40 -2.72 32.80 -7.52
CA ILE A 40 -2.88 31.42 -8.00
C ILE A 40 -3.30 30.52 -6.84
N SER A 41 -4.47 29.90 -6.97
CA SER A 41 -4.90 28.83 -6.06
C SER A 41 -3.87 27.69 -6.06
N GLN A 42 -3.53 27.17 -4.87
CA GLN A 42 -2.66 25.99 -4.78
C GLN A 42 -3.21 24.84 -5.65
N PRO A 43 -2.33 24.03 -6.27
CA PRO A 43 -2.76 22.88 -7.05
C PRO A 43 -3.63 21.97 -6.20
N LEU A 44 -4.80 21.61 -6.70
CA LEU A 44 -5.66 20.63 -6.05
C LEU A 44 -4.97 19.27 -6.08
N THR A 45 -4.97 18.61 -4.93
CA THR A 45 -4.53 17.23 -4.76
C THR A 45 -5.73 16.30 -4.72
N LEU A 46 -5.47 14.99 -4.87
CA LEU A 46 -6.52 13.98 -4.73
C LEU A 46 -7.27 14.07 -3.40
N LEU A 47 -6.58 14.48 -2.33
CA LEU A 47 -7.13 14.55 -0.98
C LEU A 47 -7.96 15.82 -0.74
N ASP A 48 -7.97 16.78 -1.68
CA ASP A 48 -8.84 17.96 -1.63
C ASP A 48 -10.25 17.67 -2.16
N LEU A 49 -10.48 16.48 -2.70
CA LEU A 49 -11.83 16.03 -3.07
C LEU A 49 -12.71 15.88 -1.80
N PRO A 50 -14.02 16.14 -1.91
CA PRO A 50 -14.96 15.78 -0.86
C PRO A 50 -14.80 14.31 -0.47
N MET A 51 -14.90 14.00 0.83
CA MET A 51 -14.65 12.66 1.36
C MET A 51 -15.48 11.59 0.66
N ASP A 52 -16.75 11.87 0.34
CA ASP A 52 -17.61 10.93 -0.37
C ASP A 52 -17.07 10.58 -1.77
N SER A 53 -16.61 11.59 -2.53
CA SER A 53 -15.99 11.38 -3.85
C SER A 53 -14.68 10.60 -3.75
N LEU A 54 -13.86 10.90 -2.74
CA LEU A 54 -12.60 10.18 -2.51
C LEU A 54 -12.86 8.71 -2.17
N MET A 55 -13.84 8.45 -1.31
CA MET A 55 -14.25 7.10 -0.94
C MET A 55 -14.82 6.34 -2.13
N GLU A 56 -15.58 7.00 -3.00
CA GLU A 56 -16.09 6.40 -4.24
C GLU A 56 -14.93 5.95 -5.15
N VAL A 57 -13.94 6.81 -5.40
CA VAL A 57 -12.75 6.46 -6.20
C VAL A 57 -12.01 5.27 -5.60
N ILE A 58 -11.77 5.26 -4.29
CA ILE A 58 -11.11 4.15 -3.58
C ILE A 58 -11.94 2.87 -3.70
N GLY A 59 -13.27 2.98 -3.80
CA GLY A 59 -14.17 1.85 -3.94
C GLY A 59 -14.10 1.10 -5.24
N HIS A 60 -13.78 1.81 -6.31
CA HIS A 60 -13.60 1.22 -7.63
C HIS A 60 -12.19 0.67 -7.85
N MET A 61 -11.28 0.84 -6.88
CA MET A 61 -9.95 0.24 -6.96
C MET A 61 -10.01 -1.26 -6.70
N ASP A 62 -9.48 -2.03 -7.64
CA ASP A 62 -9.11 -3.42 -7.40
C ASP A 62 -8.02 -3.54 -6.31
N VAL A 63 -7.77 -4.78 -5.87
CA VAL A 63 -6.81 -5.08 -4.80
C VAL A 63 -5.43 -4.52 -5.13
N LYS A 64 -4.95 -4.72 -6.35
CA LYS A 64 -3.61 -4.30 -6.78
C LYS A 64 -3.45 -2.77 -6.73
N ASN A 65 -4.40 -2.04 -7.29
CA ASN A 65 -4.41 -0.58 -7.32
C ASN A 65 -4.54 0.00 -5.92
N ARG A 66 -5.38 -0.60 -5.07
CA ARG A 66 -5.47 -0.21 -3.65
C ARG A 66 -4.14 -0.36 -2.94
N MET A 67 -3.47 -1.51 -3.10
CA MET A 67 -2.17 -1.75 -2.47
C MET A 67 -1.05 -0.84 -2.98
N ASN A 68 -1.10 -0.42 -4.24
CA ASN A 68 -0.19 0.57 -4.79
C ASN A 68 -0.47 1.97 -4.23
N ALA A 69 -1.73 2.38 -4.17
CA ALA A 69 -2.14 3.68 -3.64
C ALA A 69 -1.75 3.86 -2.16
N ARG A 70 -1.81 2.79 -1.35
CA ARG A 70 -1.31 2.78 0.06
C ARG A 70 0.17 3.15 0.20
N LYS A 71 0.98 3.00 -0.86
CA LYS A 71 2.43 3.29 -0.84
C LYS A 71 2.75 4.75 -1.18
N VAL A 72 1.79 5.51 -1.72
CA VAL A 72 2.00 6.88 -2.22
C VAL A 72 2.21 7.88 -1.07
N SER A 73 1.31 7.91 -0.08
CA SER A 73 1.42 8.82 1.07
C SER A 73 0.79 8.21 2.33
N LYS A 74 1.16 8.74 3.50
CA LYS A 74 0.55 8.34 4.79
C LYS A 74 -0.94 8.67 4.80
N SER A 75 -1.32 9.89 4.41
CA SER A 75 -2.71 10.33 4.38
C SER A 75 -3.57 9.48 3.44
N LEU A 76 -3.09 9.15 2.23
CA LEU A 76 -3.84 8.29 1.31
C LEU A 76 -3.98 6.86 1.84
N ARG A 77 -2.93 6.35 2.51
CA ARG A 77 -2.99 5.06 3.21
C ARG A 77 -4.06 5.06 4.29
N ASP A 78 -4.12 6.10 5.12
CA ASP A 78 -5.09 6.18 6.21
C ASP A 78 -6.53 6.18 5.67
N VAL A 79 -6.79 6.91 4.58
CA VAL A 79 -8.11 6.90 3.91
C VAL A 79 -8.42 5.51 3.35
N ILE A 80 -7.48 4.89 2.63
CA ILE A 80 -7.67 3.53 2.08
C ILE A 80 -7.94 2.51 3.19
N ASP A 81 -7.17 2.55 4.26
CA ASP A 81 -7.25 1.60 5.38
C ASP A 81 -8.52 1.81 6.22
N SER A 82 -9.12 3.01 6.17
CA SER A 82 -10.43 3.28 6.79
C SER A 82 -11.57 2.52 6.10
N ARG A 83 -11.39 2.16 4.81
CA ARG A 83 -12.39 1.42 4.05
C ARG A 83 -12.25 -0.06 4.34
N LYS A 84 -13.35 -0.62 4.82
CA LYS A 84 -13.53 -2.06 5.02
C LYS A 84 -13.85 -2.75 3.68
N VAL A 85 -13.19 -3.88 3.41
CA VAL A 85 -13.22 -4.57 2.11
C VAL A 85 -13.56 -6.06 2.30
N ASP A 86 -14.38 -6.58 1.40
CA ASP A 86 -14.68 -8.00 1.28
C ASP A 86 -13.71 -8.68 0.30
N TYR A 87 -13.29 -9.91 0.63
CA TYR A 87 -12.49 -10.77 -0.26
C TYR A 87 -13.23 -12.08 -0.50
N SER A 88 -13.18 -12.59 -1.72
CA SER A 88 -13.68 -13.92 -2.03
C SER A 88 -12.71 -14.97 -1.47
N ARG A 89 -11.41 -14.75 -1.67
CA ARG A 89 -10.38 -15.67 -1.19
C ARG A 89 -9.16 -14.94 -0.66
N ILE A 90 -8.66 -15.39 0.48
CA ILE A 90 -7.31 -15.07 0.96
C ILE A 90 -6.55 -16.40 1.11
N CYS A 91 -5.44 -16.57 0.38
CA CYS A 91 -4.55 -17.71 0.52
C CYS A 91 -3.19 -17.27 1.03
N ILE A 92 -2.67 -17.97 2.02
CA ILE A 92 -1.39 -17.67 2.67
C ILE A 92 -0.57 -18.94 2.72
N ASP A 93 0.50 -18.99 1.95
CA ASP A 93 1.42 -20.12 1.93
C ASP A 93 2.74 -19.67 2.57
N ILE A 94 3.16 -20.32 3.65
CA ILE A 94 4.31 -19.92 4.44
C ILE A 94 5.33 -21.05 4.41
N ASP A 95 6.51 -20.81 3.84
CA ASP A 95 7.63 -21.75 3.86
C ASP A 95 8.86 -21.15 4.59
N GLU A 96 10.01 -21.83 4.56
CA GLU A 96 11.24 -21.36 5.22
C GLU A 96 11.87 -20.13 4.54
N LYS A 97 11.75 -20.06 3.22
CA LYS A 97 12.47 -19.14 2.32
C LYS A 97 11.54 -18.10 1.67
N SER A 98 10.23 -18.30 1.77
CA SER A 98 9.25 -17.44 1.13
C SER A 98 7.90 -17.44 1.85
N ILE A 99 7.14 -16.37 1.60
CA ILE A 99 5.73 -16.26 1.95
C ILE A 99 4.99 -15.84 0.70
N ARG A 100 3.92 -16.55 0.37
CA ARG A 100 2.99 -16.21 -0.69
C ARG A 100 1.69 -15.72 -0.07
N LEU A 101 1.23 -14.55 -0.49
CA LEU A 101 -0.05 -13.97 -0.11
C LEU A 101 -0.88 -13.74 -1.37
N GLU A 102 -1.98 -14.44 -1.49
CA GLU A 102 -2.96 -14.29 -2.56
C GLU A 102 -4.22 -13.64 -2.00
N LEU A 103 -4.66 -12.58 -2.67
CA LEU A 103 -5.85 -11.80 -2.36
C LEU A 103 -6.71 -11.78 -3.62
N ASP A 104 -7.76 -12.60 -3.63
CA ASP A 104 -8.53 -12.92 -4.84
C ASP A 104 -7.63 -13.34 -6.00
N ASP A 105 -7.48 -12.51 -7.04
CA ASP A 105 -6.68 -12.75 -8.23
C ASP A 105 -5.26 -12.16 -8.15
N VAL A 106 -4.92 -11.48 -7.05
CA VAL A 106 -3.64 -10.79 -6.88
C VAL A 106 -2.70 -11.58 -5.98
N VAL A 107 -1.54 -11.96 -6.53
CA VAL A 107 -0.51 -12.73 -5.81
C VAL A 107 0.69 -11.84 -5.46
N TYR A 108 1.13 -11.93 -4.21
CA TYR A 108 2.35 -11.35 -3.69
C TYR A 108 3.29 -12.44 -3.20
N ASN A 109 4.47 -12.56 -3.82
CA ASN A 109 5.52 -13.48 -3.39
C ASN A 109 6.63 -12.70 -2.69
N TYR A 110 7.00 -13.13 -1.48
CA TYR A 110 8.04 -12.50 -0.68
C TYR A 110 9.15 -13.52 -0.43
N SER A 111 10.32 -13.32 -1.04
CA SER A 111 11.49 -14.21 -0.89
C SER A 111 12.83 -13.48 -0.73
N ASP A 112 12.81 -12.15 -0.77
CA ASP A 112 14.02 -11.32 -0.67
C ASP A 112 14.55 -11.23 0.77
N GLU A 113 15.68 -10.56 0.98
CA GLU A 113 16.17 -10.31 2.34
C GLU A 113 15.10 -9.65 3.23
N HIS A 114 14.97 -10.14 4.46
CA HIS A 114 13.97 -9.68 5.42
C HIS A 114 12.50 -9.87 4.95
N PHE A 115 12.24 -10.77 4.00
CA PHE A 115 10.89 -11.03 3.46
C PHE A 115 9.84 -11.25 4.55
N GLN A 116 10.19 -12.00 5.61
CA GLN A 116 9.29 -12.32 6.73
C GLN A 116 8.68 -11.06 7.35
N LYS A 117 9.51 -10.05 7.65
CA LYS A 117 9.07 -8.80 8.26
C LYS A 117 8.17 -8.00 7.32
N ILE A 118 8.50 -7.98 6.03
CA ILE A 118 7.74 -7.23 5.01
C ILE A 118 6.38 -7.90 4.78
N ALA A 119 6.38 -9.21 4.60
CA ALA A 119 5.20 -10.03 4.36
C ALA A 119 4.23 -9.96 5.54
N LEU A 120 4.70 -10.20 6.77
CA LEU A 120 3.86 -10.17 7.97
C LEU A 120 3.24 -8.78 8.20
N LYS A 121 4.03 -7.71 7.98
CA LYS A 121 3.50 -6.34 8.05
C LYS A 121 2.44 -6.08 6.98
N ASN A 122 2.65 -6.57 5.76
CA ASN A 122 1.69 -6.42 4.68
C ASN A 122 0.39 -7.20 4.98
N LEU A 123 0.52 -8.44 5.43
CA LEU A 123 -0.59 -9.26 5.86
C LEU A 123 -1.41 -8.59 6.97
N GLU A 124 -0.77 -8.13 8.05
CA GLU A 124 -1.44 -7.40 9.13
C GLU A 124 -2.22 -6.19 8.62
N ASN A 125 -1.60 -5.43 7.73
CA ASN A 125 -2.17 -4.27 7.07
C ASN A 125 -3.37 -4.61 6.18
N VAL A 126 -3.35 -5.76 5.51
CA VAL A 126 -4.49 -6.24 4.70
C VAL A 126 -5.62 -6.67 5.63
N LEU A 127 -5.34 -7.57 6.59
CA LEU A 127 -6.34 -8.13 7.50
C LEU A 127 -7.05 -7.06 8.35
N LYS A 128 -6.36 -5.97 8.72
CA LYS A 128 -6.99 -4.82 9.38
C LYS A 128 -8.06 -4.12 8.54
N SER A 129 -7.93 -4.13 7.22
CA SER A 129 -8.92 -3.54 6.29
C SER A 129 -10.00 -4.53 5.86
N VAL A 130 -9.87 -5.81 6.20
CA VAL A 130 -10.86 -6.83 5.85
C VAL A 130 -12.14 -6.63 6.66
N LYS A 131 -13.27 -6.87 6.00
CA LYS A 131 -14.61 -6.97 6.59
C LYS A 131 -15.09 -8.40 6.59
N ASN A 132 -15.21 -9.01 5.40
CA ASN A 132 -15.60 -10.39 5.20
C ASN A 132 -14.59 -11.12 4.31
N VAL A 133 -14.39 -12.41 4.56
CA VAL A 133 -13.66 -13.33 3.67
C VAL A 133 -14.51 -14.56 3.45
N GLU A 134 -14.81 -14.93 2.19
CA GLU A 134 -15.59 -16.15 1.95
C GLU A 134 -14.77 -17.40 2.25
N ASP A 135 -13.51 -17.44 1.78
CA ASP A 135 -12.58 -18.54 1.98
C ASP A 135 -11.18 -18.06 2.42
N LEU A 136 -10.78 -18.42 3.64
CA LEU A 136 -9.44 -18.21 4.17
C LEU A 136 -8.66 -19.52 4.18
N HIS A 137 -7.62 -19.58 3.36
CA HIS A 137 -6.72 -20.73 3.26
C HIS A 137 -5.33 -20.36 3.80
N VAL A 138 -4.82 -21.17 4.72
CA VAL A 138 -3.50 -20.98 5.33
C VAL A 138 -2.74 -22.30 5.29
N VAL A 139 -1.61 -22.30 4.61
CA VAL A 139 -0.72 -23.45 4.46
C VAL A 139 0.59 -23.18 5.18
N PHE A 140 0.92 -24.06 6.12
CA PHE A 140 2.24 -24.13 6.73
C PHE A 140 2.95 -25.36 6.14
N TYR A 141 4.06 -25.16 5.46
CA TYR A 141 4.88 -26.28 5.02
C TYR A 141 5.65 -26.89 6.21
N GLU A 142 6.09 -28.15 6.11
CA GLU A 142 6.94 -28.73 7.17
C GLU A 142 8.23 -27.93 7.43
N SER A 143 8.73 -27.24 6.41
CA SER A 143 9.88 -26.34 6.52
C SER A 143 9.58 -25.04 7.28
N THR A 144 8.31 -24.72 7.56
CA THR A 144 7.96 -23.45 8.20
C THR A 144 8.54 -23.37 9.61
N PRO A 145 9.35 -22.34 9.92
CA PRO A 145 9.88 -22.17 11.26
C PRO A 145 8.74 -21.95 12.28
N LYS A 146 8.82 -22.58 13.45
CA LYS A 146 7.81 -22.43 14.52
C LYS A 146 7.52 -20.97 14.88
N ILE A 147 8.53 -20.11 14.85
CA ILE A 147 8.37 -18.68 15.11
C ILE A 147 7.45 -17.99 14.10
N MET A 148 7.42 -18.44 12.83
CA MET A 148 6.50 -17.91 11.82
C MET A 148 5.05 -18.26 12.14
N PHE A 149 4.80 -19.46 12.64
CA PHE A 149 3.47 -19.87 13.11
C PHE A 149 2.99 -19.00 14.29
N GLU A 150 3.87 -18.74 15.26
CA GLU A 150 3.56 -17.90 16.43
C GLU A 150 3.27 -16.44 16.02
N LEU A 151 4.08 -15.89 15.12
CA LEU A 151 3.89 -14.53 14.59
C LEU A 151 2.58 -14.42 13.79
N PHE A 152 2.28 -15.40 12.94
CA PHE A 152 1.04 -15.44 12.19
C PHE A 152 -0.19 -15.53 13.12
N SER A 153 -0.16 -16.44 14.09
CA SER A 153 -1.25 -16.63 15.06
C SER A 153 -1.53 -15.34 15.82
N LYS A 154 -0.48 -14.62 16.23
CA LYS A 154 -0.61 -13.31 16.87
C LYS A 154 -1.27 -12.27 15.95
N ILE A 155 -0.98 -12.26 14.66
CA ILE A 155 -1.66 -11.33 13.72
C ILE A 155 -3.14 -11.67 13.65
N MET A 156 -3.48 -12.95 13.52
CA MET A 156 -4.88 -13.40 13.46
C MET A 156 -5.66 -13.04 14.72
N GLU A 157 -5.10 -13.28 15.90
CA GLU A 157 -5.71 -12.91 17.19
C GLU A 157 -5.99 -11.41 17.33
N ASN A 158 -5.17 -10.57 16.69
CA ASN A 158 -5.28 -9.12 16.74
C ASN A 158 -6.14 -8.53 15.61
N THR A 159 -6.72 -9.36 14.75
CA THR A 159 -7.57 -8.93 13.63
C THR A 159 -8.99 -9.45 13.81
N LYS A 160 -9.97 -8.65 13.37
CA LYS A 160 -11.40 -8.97 13.48
C LYS A 160 -12.07 -8.76 12.14
N PHE A 161 -12.56 -9.86 11.58
CA PHE A 161 -13.32 -9.90 10.33
C PHE A 161 -14.15 -11.18 10.31
N ASP A 162 -15.21 -11.18 9.53
CA ASP A 162 -16.08 -12.33 9.35
C ASP A 162 -15.47 -13.29 8.32
N VAL A 163 -15.52 -14.59 8.60
CA VAL A 163 -14.95 -15.62 7.72
C VAL A 163 -15.96 -16.71 7.47
N GLY A 164 -16.22 -17.02 6.20
CA GLY A 164 -17.14 -18.08 5.80
C GLY A 164 -16.53 -19.46 6.02
N ARG A 165 -15.36 -19.72 5.45
CA ARG A 165 -14.62 -20.98 5.57
C ARG A 165 -13.18 -20.72 5.96
N ILE A 166 -12.66 -21.57 6.84
CA ILE A 166 -11.26 -21.53 7.26
C ILE A 166 -10.66 -22.91 6.99
N HIS A 167 -9.60 -22.91 6.20
CA HIS A 167 -8.79 -24.09 5.90
C HIS A 167 -7.37 -23.82 6.39
N VAL A 168 -6.95 -24.53 7.44
CA VAL A 168 -5.56 -24.49 7.92
C VAL A 168 -4.95 -25.86 7.70
N LEU A 169 -3.93 -25.91 6.85
CA LEU A 169 -3.24 -27.13 6.45
C LEU A 169 -1.78 -27.06 6.86
N VAL A 170 -1.25 -28.21 7.26
CA VAL A 170 0.19 -28.45 7.32
C VAL A 170 0.53 -29.34 6.13
N ASP A 171 1.23 -28.80 5.15
CA ASP A 171 1.54 -29.50 3.90
C ASP A 171 2.92 -30.17 3.99
N ARG A 172 2.95 -31.44 3.63
CA ARG A 172 4.18 -32.21 3.44
C ARG A 172 4.39 -32.24 1.94
N HIS A 173 5.40 -31.53 1.44
CA HIS A 173 5.75 -31.54 0.03
C HIS A 173 5.55 -32.94 -0.60
N GLU A 174 4.62 -33.07 -1.54
CA GLU A 174 4.81 -33.99 -2.66
C GLU A 174 5.41 -33.15 -3.79
N ASP A 175 6.65 -33.47 -4.13
CA ASP A 175 7.35 -32.93 -5.29
C ASP A 175 6.47 -33.03 -6.55
N ALA A 176 6.36 -31.92 -7.29
CA ALA A 176 5.98 -31.95 -8.69
C ALA A 176 7.00 -31.14 -9.49
N LEU A 177 8.06 -31.88 -9.88
CA LEU A 177 8.89 -31.81 -11.10
C LEU A 177 9.05 -30.47 -11.81
#